data_AF-A0A2M7DR17-F1
#
_entry.id   AF-A0A2M7DR17-F1
#
_cell.length_a   1.000
_cell.length_b   1.000
_cell.length_c   1.000
_cell.angle_alpha   90.00
_cell.angle_beta   90.00
_cell.angle_gamma   90.00
#
_symmetry.space_group_name_H-M   'P 1'
#
loop_
_entity.id
_entity.type
_entity.pdbx_description
1 polymer ?
#
loop_
_entity_poly.entity_id
_entity_poly.type
_entity_poly.pdbx_seq_one_letter_code
_entity_poly.pdbx_strand_id
1 'polypeptide(L)'
;ETLITFLQAFIVAVILIYMIMAAQFESFSQPLVIMFTVPLAVIGVVFGLAIFGFTLSTPAFMGIIILAGVVVNNGIVMITYVNQLREKGLEKHEALIEGASVRLR
;
A
#
# COMPACT_ATOMS: atom_id res chain seq x y z
N GLU A 1 -15.64 22.17 3.45
CA GLU A 1 -15.31 22.03 2.00
C GLU A 1 -13.98 21.33 1.78
N THR A 2 -12.88 21.85 2.33
CA THR A 2 -11.52 21.30 2.17
C THR A 2 -11.41 19.79 2.46
N LEU A 3 -12.06 19.29 3.52
CA LEU A 3 -12.04 17.87 3.90
C LEU A 3 -12.61 16.95 2.79
N ILE A 4 -13.68 17.39 2.14
CA ILE A 4 -14.35 16.63 1.07
C ILE A 4 -13.45 16.59 -0.17
N THR A 5 -12.78 17.70 -0.50
CA THR A 5 -11.81 17.75 -1.59
C THR A 5 -10.64 16.79 -1.34
N PHE A 6 -10.12 16.73 -0.11
CA PHE A 6 -9.06 15.77 0.24
C PHE A 6 -9.53 14.32 0.18
N LEU A 7 -10.76 14.04 0.58
CA LEU A 7 -11.33 12.70 0.45
C LEU A 7 -11.47 12.29 -1.02
N GLN A 8 -11.94 13.19 -1.88
CA GLN A 8 -12.01 12.97 -3.33
C GLN A 8 -10.62 12.72 -3.92
N ALA A 9 -9.63 13.55 -3.56
CA ALA A 9 -8.25 13.39 -4.00
C ALA A 9 -7.67 12.03 -3.57
N PHE A 10 -7.95 11.60 -2.33
CA PHE A 10 -7.54 10.28 -1.83
C PHE A 10 -8.15 9.13 -2.64
N ILE A 11 -9.47 9.18 -2.91
CA ILE A 11 -10.16 8.16 -3.72
C ILE A 11 -9.55 8.09 -5.12
N VAL A 12 -9.36 9.24 -5.78
CA VAL A 12 -8.75 9.30 -7.11
C VAL A 12 -7.33 8.76 -7.09
N ALA A 13 -6.53 9.11 -6.08
CA ALA A 13 -5.16 8.60 -5.93
C ALA A 13 -5.13 7.08 -5.77
N VAL A 14 -5.98 6.51 -4.90
CA VAL A 14 -6.13 5.06 -4.69
C VAL A 14 -6.50 4.35 -6.00
N ILE A 15 -7.43 4.91 -6.76
CA ILE A 15 -7.85 4.36 -8.05
C ILE A 15 -6.71 4.41 -9.08
N LEU A 16 -5.99 5.53 -9.18
CA LEU A 16 -4.85 5.66 -10.09
C LEU A 16 -3.72 4.70 -9.72
N ILE A 17 -3.39 4.58 -8.44
CA ILE A 17 -2.40 3.64 -7.94
C ILE A 17 -2.77 2.20 -8.34
N TYR A 18 -4.04 1.81 -8.14
CA TYR A 18 -4.51 0.49 -8.54
C TYR A 18 -4.34 0.24 -10.05
N MET A 19 -4.72 1.21 -10.89
CA MET A 19 -4.59 1.09 -12.34
C MET A 19 -3.12 0.97 -12.78
N ILE A 20 -2.23 1.78 -12.21
CA ILE A 20 -0.80 1.74 -12.51
C ILE A 20 -0.22 0.37 -12.12
N MET A 21 -0.56 -0.15 -10.94
CA MET A 21 -0.09 -1.46 -10.51
C MET A 21 -0.67 -2.60 -11.36
N ALA A 22 -1.94 -2.51 -11.76
CA ALA A 22 -2.56 -3.52 -12.62
C ALA A 22 -1.87 -3.59 -13.98
N ALA A 23 -1.50 -2.45 -14.54
CA ALA A 23 -0.69 -2.38 -15.75
C ALA A 23 0.74 -2.91 -15.52
N GLN A 24 1.35 -2.60 -14.37
CA GLN A 24 2.72 -3.01 -14.04
C GLN A 24 2.87 -4.52 -13.86
N PHE A 25 1.93 -5.17 -13.16
CA PHE A 25 1.99 -6.60 -12.86
C PHE A 25 1.26 -7.48 -13.87
N GLU A 26 0.68 -6.89 -14.92
CA GLU A 26 -0.20 -7.55 -15.89
C GLU A 26 -1.27 -8.43 -15.21
N SER A 27 -1.74 -8.00 -14.05
CA SER A 27 -2.59 -8.81 -13.17
C SER A 27 -3.48 -7.92 -12.33
N PHE A 28 -4.74 -8.30 -12.18
CA PHE A 28 -5.69 -7.62 -11.29
C PHE A 28 -5.63 -8.12 -9.84
N SER A 29 -5.14 -9.35 -9.63
CA SER A 29 -5.09 -9.97 -8.30
C SER A 29 -3.94 -9.43 -7.44
N GLN A 30 -2.77 -9.19 -8.04
CA GLN A 30 -1.59 -8.71 -7.30
C GLN A 30 -1.77 -7.29 -6.75
N PRO A 31 -2.27 -6.31 -7.53
CA PRO A 31 -2.60 -4.99 -7.01
C PRO A 31 -3.61 -5.04 -5.88
N LEU A 32 -4.63 -5.92 -5.96
CA LEU A 32 -5.64 -6.05 -4.93
C LEU A 32 -5.02 -6.45 -3.58
N VAL A 33 -4.08 -7.40 -3.57
CA VAL A 33 -3.35 -7.80 -2.37
C VAL A 33 -2.55 -6.63 -1.78
N ILE A 34 -1.90 -5.83 -2.62
CA ILE A 34 -1.16 -4.64 -2.16
C ILE A 34 -2.13 -3.59 -1.61
N MET A 35 -3.28 -3.37 -2.24
CA MET A 35 -4.24 -2.36 -1.79
C MET A 35 -4.84 -2.65 -0.40
N PHE A 36 -4.85 -3.91 0.05
CA PHE A 36 -5.25 -4.25 1.42
C PHE A 36 -4.36 -3.63 2.50
N THR A 37 -3.15 -3.18 2.17
CA THR A 37 -2.28 -2.49 3.13
C THR A 37 -2.72 -1.05 3.39
N VAL A 38 -3.48 -0.42 2.47
CA VAL A 38 -3.92 0.97 2.60
C VAL A 38 -4.93 1.17 3.74
N PRO A 39 -6.02 0.37 3.86
CA PRO A 39 -6.91 0.44 5.01
C PRO A 39 -6.17 0.22 6.34
N LEU A 40 -5.20 -0.70 6.36
CA LEU A 40 -4.39 -0.96 7.54
C LEU A 40 -3.55 0.26 7.96
N ALA A 41 -2.98 0.97 6.99
CA ALA A 41 -2.26 2.22 7.23
C ALA A 41 -3.17 3.32 7.80
N VAL A 42 -4.40 3.45 7.28
CA VAL A 42 -5.37 4.42 7.80
C VAL A 42 -5.75 4.12 9.24
N ILE A 43 -5.94 2.84 9.60
CA ILE A 43 -6.18 2.42 11.00
C ILE A 43 -5.01 2.87 11.88
N GLY A 44 -3.77 2.67 11.43
CA GLY A 44 -2.57 3.13 12.14
C GLY A 44 -2.53 4.65 12.35
N VAL A 45 -2.94 5.44 11.35
CA VAL A 45 -3.02 6.90 11.49
C VAL A 45 -4.10 7.31 12.50
N VAL A 46 -5.31 6.75 12.40
CA VAL A 46 -6.41 7.08 13.33
C VAL A 46 -6.02 6.71 14.75
N PHE A 47 -5.40 5.54 14.94
CA PHE A 47 -4.91 5.08 16.24
C PHE A 47 -3.80 5.97 16.79
N GLY A 48 -2.83 6.36 15.96
CA GLY A 48 -1.77 7.28 16.34
C GLY A 48 -2.32 8.64 16.76
N LEU A 49 -3.20 9.24 15.95
CA LEU A 49 -3.86 10.50 16.27
C LEU A 49 -4.64 10.42 17.59
N ALA A 50 -5.32 9.31 17.84
CA ALA A 50 -6.06 9.07 19.08
C ALA A 50 -5.15 9.03 20.32
N ILE A 51 -3.98 8.37 20.25
CA ILE A 51 -3.01 8.30 21.36
C ILE A 51 -2.45 9.68 21.70
N PHE A 52 -2.09 10.47 20.68
CA PHE A 52 -1.49 11.79 20.87
C PHE A 52 -2.52 12.91 21.10
N GLY A 53 -3.82 12.60 21.06
CA GLY A 53 -4.89 13.59 21.21
C GLY A 53 -4.98 14.60 20.06
N PHE A 54 -4.44 14.25 18.89
CA PHE A 54 -4.49 15.11 17.70
C PHE A 54 -5.75 14.85 16.89
N THR A 55 -6.29 15.91 16.28
CA THR A 55 -7.45 15.83 15.38
C THR A 55 -7.03 15.64 13.93
N LEU A 56 -7.94 15.08 13.12
CA LEU A 56 -7.80 15.05 11.66
C LEU A 56 -7.81 16.47 11.09
N SER A 57 -6.62 16.97 10.78
CA SER A 57 -6.36 18.29 10.20
C SER A 57 -5.88 18.18 8.75
N THR A 58 -5.82 19.30 8.04
CA THR A 58 -5.32 19.32 6.65
C THR A 58 -3.90 18.73 6.50
N PRO A 59 -2.91 19.05 7.38
CA PRO A 59 -1.61 18.39 7.36
C PRO A 59 -1.68 16.88 7.61
N ALA A 60 -2.58 16.43 8.50
CA ALA A 60 -2.77 15.00 8.75
C ALA A 60 -3.29 14.26 7.50
N PHE A 61 -4.21 14.86 6.74
CA PHE A 61 -4.69 14.31 5.46
C PHE A 61 -3.58 14.22 4.40
N MET A 62 -2.73 15.25 4.29
CA MET A 62 -1.56 15.19 3.40
C MET A 62 -0.63 14.03 3.80
N GLY A 63 -0.42 13.85 5.11
CA GLY A 63 0.32 12.71 5.66
C GLY A 63 -0.28 11.36 5.27
N ILE A 64 -1.61 11.21 5.34
CA ILE A 64 -2.31 9.98 4.94
C ILE A 64 -2.07 9.67 3.46
N ILE A 65 -2.14 10.67 2.58
CA ILE A 65 -1.92 10.50 1.13
C ILE A 65 -0.48 10.05 0.86
N ILE A 66 0.51 10.70 1.49
CA ILE A 66 1.92 10.32 1.37
C ILE A 66 2.15 8.89 1.91
N LEU A 67 1.59 8.60 3.09
CA LEU A 67 1.70 7.29 3.72
C LEU A 67 1.11 6.18 2.85
N ALA A 68 -0.04 6.42 2.20
CA ALA A 68 -0.63 5.46 1.29
C ALA A 68 0.35 5.07 0.17
N GLY A 69 1.06 6.03 -0.42
CA GLY A 69 2.10 5.76 -1.41
C GLY A 69 3.29 4.96 -0.86
N VAL A 70 3.78 5.31 0.33
CA VAL A 70 4.90 4.60 0.98
C VAL A 70 4.53 3.14 1.28
N VAL A 71 3.35 2.91 1.84
CA VAL A 71 2.90 1.56 2.21
C VAL A 71 2.64 0.72 0.97
N VAL A 72 2.04 1.30 -0.08
CA VAL A 72 1.88 0.63 -1.37
C VAL A 72 3.23 0.27 -1.97
N ASN A 73 4.21 1.18 -1.95
CA ASN A 73 5.56 0.90 -2.45
C ASN A 73 6.19 -0.31 -1.74
N ASN A 74 6.05 -0.41 -0.42
CA ASN A 74 6.55 -1.58 0.31
C ASN A 74 5.93 -2.89 -0.21
N GLY A 75 4.62 -2.88 -0.50
CA GLY A 75 3.93 -4.00 -1.14
C GLY A 75 4.39 -4.28 -2.56
N ILE A 76 4.55 -3.26 -3.40
CA ILE A 76 5.07 -3.37 -4.79
C ILE A 76 6.41 -4.07 -4.77
N VAL A 77 7.38 -3.56 -4.02
CA VAL A 77 8.73 -4.13 -4.05
C VAL A 77 8.72 -5.56 -3.49
N MET A 78 7.83 -5.90 -2.54
CA MET A 78 7.71 -7.28 -2.02
C MET A 78 7.16 -8.23 -3.08
N ILE A 79 6.06 -7.87 -3.74
CA ILE A 79 5.45 -8.70 -4.79
C ILE A 79 6.37 -8.84 -6.01
N THR A 80 7.05 -7.77 -6.42
CA THR A 80 8.05 -7.82 -7.49
C THR A 80 9.14 -8.84 -7.16
N TYR A 81 9.64 -8.86 -5.92
CA TYR A 81 10.66 -9.83 -5.52
C TYR A 81 10.14 -11.26 -5.52
N VAL A 82 8.91 -11.49 -5.03
CA VAL A 82 8.26 -12.80 -5.09
C VAL A 82 8.09 -13.27 -6.54
N ASN A 83 7.69 -12.39 -7.45
CA ASN A 83 7.59 -12.73 -8.88
C ASN A 83 8.94 -13.07 -9.49
N GLN A 84 10.00 -12.33 -9.16
CA GLN A 84 11.37 -12.66 -9.59
C GLN A 84 11.83 -14.04 -9.08
N LEU A 85 11.46 -14.43 -7.86
CA LEU A 85 11.74 -15.77 -7.34
C LEU A 85 10.96 -16.84 -8.11
N ARG A 86 9.69 -16.58 -8.45
CA ARG A 86 8.88 -17.49 -9.27
C ARG A 86 9.43 -17.65 -10.68
N GLU A 87 9.94 -16.58 -11.30
CA GLU A 87 10.61 -16.64 -12.59
C GLU A 87 11.91 -17.47 -12.56
N LYS A 88 12.56 -17.57 -11.39
CA LYS A 88 13.71 -18.45 -11.16
C LYS A 88 13.33 -19.92 -10.92
N GLY A 89 12.04 -20.25 -10.99
CA GLY A 89 11.54 -21.63 -10.86
C GLY A 89 11.12 -22.03 -9.45
N LEU A 90 11.08 -21.11 -8.48
CA LEU A 90 10.54 -21.41 -7.14
C LEU A 90 9.02 -21.52 -7.16
N GLU A 91 8.50 -22.48 -6.40
CA GLU A 91 7.07 -22.63 -6.17
C GLU A 91 6.50 -21.40 -5.42
N LYS A 92 5.23 -21.08 -5.67
CA LYS A 92 4.60 -19.84 -5.14
C LYS A 92 4.73 -19.72 -3.61
N HIS A 93 4.58 -20.83 -2.90
CA HIS A 93 4.69 -20.83 -1.44
C HIS A 93 6.12 -20.59 -0.97
N GLU A 94 7.10 -21.23 -1.58
CA GLU A 94 8.52 -21.09 -1.25
C GLU A 94 9.00 -19.67 -1.54
N ALA A 95 8.62 -19.13 -2.70
CA ALA A 95 8.90 -17.75 -3.08
C ALA A 95 8.32 -16.71 -2.09
N LEU A 96 7.14 -16.99 -1.49
CA LEU A 96 6.55 -16.13 -0.46
C LEU A 96 7.33 -16.19 0.86
N ILE A 97 7.74 -17.38 1.30
CA ILE A 97 8.53 -17.55 2.53
C ILE A 97 9.88 -16.84 2.38
N GLU A 98 10.59 -17.10 1.29
CA GLU A 98 11.90 -16.51 1.02
C GLU A 98 11.79 -14.99 0.83
N GLY A 99 10.77 -14.54 0.09
CA GLY A 99 10.47 -13.13 -0.09
C GLY A 99 10.23 -12.39 1.23
N ALA A 100 9.49 -13.00 2.16
CA ALA A 100 9.26 -12.44 3.48
C ALA A 100 10.52 -12.46 4.36
N SER A 101 11.29 -13.55 4.33
CA SER A 101 12.52 -13.72 5.12
C SER A 101 13.59 -12.70 4.76
N VAL A 102 13.76 -12.40 3.47
CA VAL A 102 14.76 -11.42 2.99
C VAL A 102 14.35 -10.00 3.37
N ARG A 103 13.05 -9.68 3.38
CA ARG A 103 12.52 -8.35 3.73
C ARG A 103 12.42 -8.06 5.22
N LEU A 104 12.47 -9.09 6.05
CA LEU A 104 12.45 -8.98 7.52
C LEU A 104 13.81 -8.56 8.11
N ARG A 105 14.89 -8.66 7.33
CA ARG A 105 16.27 -8.40 7.74
C ARG A 105 16.71 -6.98 7.43
#